data_AF-A0A7S0EEM6-F1
#
_entry.id   AF-A0A7S0EEM6-F1
#
_cell.length_a   1.000
_cell.length_b   1.000
_cell.length_c   1.000
_cell.angle_alpha   90.00
_cell.angle_beta   90.00
_cell.angle_gamma   90.00
#
_symmetry.space_group_name_H-M   'P 1'
#
loop_
_entity.id
_entity.type
_entity.pdbx_description
1 polymer ?
#
loop_
_entity_poly.entity_id
_entity_poly.type
_entity_poly.pdbx_seq_one_letter_code
_entity_poly.pdbx_strand_id
1 'polypeptide(L)'
;MMLSRSVFVFNLALAAAGVCNDMSTDCGNWARDGECEKNPDSMTSLCPLSCGVCTFNCTDTAESCVAWAQDGQCEENPLMMYKECPIACGVCTPDCKDTKKQCAGWAESGGCNDNPGFMALHCPVTCGVCKDKCKDRAADCPGWTAQGECFNNAQFMYHKCPSSCGVCEMGQCLDKNETQCAIWHDSGECERNPLAVMKECPKTCGVCTVSCMDHDPGCKGWAAATGGKLCESEEDKAFMLRICPSSCGICTEMDKDEL
;
A
#
# COMPACT_ATOMS: atom_id res chain seq x y z
N MET A 1 51.06 -26.15 5.63
CA MET A 1 50.18 -26.70 4.56
C MET A 1 48.74 -26.57 5.04
N MET A 2 47.92 -25.91 4.22
CA MET A 2 46.44 -25.87 4.21
C MET A 2 45.71 -25.44 5.49
N LEU A 3 45.48 -24.12 5.62
CA LEU A 3 44.31 -23.59 6.34
C LEU A 3 43.19 -23.38 5.32
N SER A 4 42.09 -24.09 5.53
CA SER A 4 40.93 -24.19 4.65
C SER A 4 40.29 -22.83 4.40
N ARG A 5 40.27 -22.40 3.14
CA ARG A 5 39.43 -21.31 2.65
C ARG A 5 38.00 -21.83 2.53
N SER A 6 37.21 -21.70 3.59
CA SER A 6 35.75 -21.80 3.48
C SER A 6 35.24 -20.48 2.92
N VAL A 7 35.31 -20.33 1.60
CA VAL A 7 34.53 -19.32 0.87
C VAL A 7 33.08 -19.72 1.09
N PHE A 8 32.36 -18.95 1.90
CA PHE A 8 30.90 -19.03 2.00
C PHE A 8 30.34 -18.58 0.64
N VAL A 9 30.25 -19.55 -0.28
CA VAL A 9 29.51 -19.46 -1.54
C VAL A 9 28.05 -19.70 -1.20
N PHE A 10 27.40 -18.75 -0.54
CA PHE A 10 25.96 -18.67 -0.44
C PHE A 10 25.59 -17.19 -0.38
N ASN A 11 24.57 -16.78 -1.14
CA ASN A 11 24.00 -15.44 -1.29
C ASN A 11 24.36 -14.63 -2.56
N LEU A 12 24.76 -15.29 -3.65
CA LEU A 12 24.63 -14.69 -5.00
C LEU A 12 23.32 -15.10 -5.71
N ALA A 13 22.59 -16.09 -5.20
CA ALA A 13 21.37 -16.61 -5.83
C ALA A 13 20.09 -15.85 -5.42
N LEU A 14 20.12 -15.01 -4.37
CA LEU A 14 18.90 -14.33 -3.88
C LEU A 14 18.57 -13.02 -4.61
N ALA A 15 19.58 -12.39 -5.22
CA ALA A 15 19.46 -11.11 -5.94
C ALA A 15 18.82 -11.24 -7.35
N ALA A 16 18.65 -12.46 -7.85
CA ALA A 16 18.11 -12.72 -9.20
C ALA A 16 16.57 -12.77 -9.28
N ALA A 17 15.86 -12.44 -8.19
CA ALA A 17 14.41 -12.70 -8.05
C ALA A 17 13.52 -11.43 -8.02
N GLY A 18 14.00 -10.30 -8.53
CA GLY A 18 13.10 -9.22 -8.99
C GLY A 18 12.42 -8.32 -7.95
N VAL A 19 12.71 -8.43 -6.65
CA VAL A 19 12.36 -7.39 -5.66
C VAL A 19 13.55 -7.10 -4.78
N CYS A 20 13.75 -5.82 -4.53
CA CYS A 20 14.87 -5.30 -3.79
C CYS A 20 14.38 -4.44 -2.64
N ASN A 21 14.80 -4.79 -1.42
CA ASN A 21 14.38 -4.16 -0.18
C ASN A 21 15.58 -3.97 0.72
N ASP A 22 15.45 -3.01 1.63
CA ASP A 22 16.40 -2.80 2.70
C ASP A 22 16.28 -3.90 3.77
N MET A 23 17.42 -4.34 4.29
CA MET A 23 17.52 -5.39 5.31
C MET A 23 17.60 -4.81 6.72
N SER A 24 17.64 -3.48 6.85
CA SER A 24 17.64 -2.76 8.13
C SER A 24 16.64 -1.60 8.06
N THR A 25 15.94 -1.37 9.18
CA THR A 25 15.06 -0.21 9.36
C THR A 25 15.82 1.11 9.35
N ASP A 26 17.14 1.09 9.57
CA ASP A 26 18.00 2.28 9.58
C ASP A 26 18.53 2.67 8.19
N CYS A 27 18.24 1.88 7.15
CA CYS A 27 18.78 2.11 5.81
C CYS A 27 18.44 3.51 5.24
N GLY A 28 17.24 4.03 5.49
CA GLY A 28 16.87 5.39 5.07
C GLY A 28 17.73 6.47 5.76
N ASN A 29 18.01 6.28 7.06
CA ASN A 29 18.89 7.18 7.81
C ASN A 29 20.33 7.12 7.29
N TRP A 30 20.88 5.92 7.12
CA TRP A 30 22.25 5.73 6.63
C TRP A 30 22.43 6.25 5.21
N ALA A 31 21.45 6.02 4.32
CA ALA A 31 21.50 6.56 2.97
C ALA A 31 21.55 8.10 2.97
N ARG A 32 20.71 8.75 3.79
CA ARG A 32 20.76 10.22 3.98
C ARG A 32 22.10 10.69 4.53
N ASP A 33 22.71 9.93 5.42
CA ASP A 33 24.00 10.28 6.04
C ASP A 33 25.20 10.03 5.08
N GLY A 34 24.92 9.65 3.81
CA GLY A 34 25.90 9.46 2.75
C GLY A 34 26.64 8.13 2.84
N GLU A 35 26.07 7.15 3.54
CA GLU A 35 26.68 5.83 3.67
C GLU A 35 26.70 5.07 2.33
N CYS A 36 25.79 5.39 1.40
CA CYS A 36 25.78 4.82 0.06
C CYS A 36 27.07 5.13 -0.71
N GLU A 37 27.66 6.31 -0.51
CA GLU A 37 28.92 6.72 -1.13
C GLU A 37 30.14 6.35 -0.28
N LYS A 38 30.03 6.44 1.05
CA LYS A 38 31.14 6.14 1.97
C LYS A 38 31.41 4.64 2.09
N ASN A 39 30.36 3.83 2.11
CA ASN A 39 30.38 2.40 2.34
C ASN A 39 29.58 1.62 1.28
N PRO A 40 29.89 1.80 -0.02
CA PRO A 40 29.06 1.34 -1.13
C PRO A 40 28.86 -0.18 -1.13
N ASP A 41 29.90 -0.97 -0.86
CA ASP A 41 29.80 -2.43 -0.86
C ASP A 41 28.86 -2.96 0.24
N SER A 42 28.96 -2.37 1.44
CA SER A 42 28.09 -2.76 2.56
C SER A 42 26.66 -2.33 2.30
N MET A 43 26.46 -1.09 1.88
CA MET A 43 25.14 -0.52 1.64
C MET A 43 24.43 -1.14 0.42
N THR A 44 25.17 -1.57 -0.61
CA THR A 44 24.60 -2.30 -1.75
C THR A 44 24.00 -3.65 -1.35
N SER A 45 24.51 -4.27 -0.28
CA SER A 45 23.96 -5.55 0.21
C SER A 45 22.91 -5.38 1.31
N LEU A 46 23.09 -4.39 2.17
CA LEU A 46 22.26 -4.16 3.35
C LEU A 46 21.08 -3.23 3.06
N CYS A 47 21.29 -2.22 2.23
CA CYS A 47 20.35 -1.12 1.97
C CYS A 47 20.20 -0.82 0.47
N PRO A 48 20.02 -1.83 -0.40
CA PRO A 48 20.02 -1.60 -1.83
C PRO A 48 18.84 -0.73 -2.30
N LEU A 49 17.72 -0.73 -1.58
CA LEU A 49 16.57 0.11 -1.93
C LEU A 49 16.83 1.56 -1.54
N SER A 50 17.23 1.83 -0.28
CA SER A 50 17.56 3.18 0.18
C SER A 50 18.72 3.82 -0.59
N CYS A 51 19.69 3.02 -1.04
CA CYS A 51 20.80 3.50 -1.86
C CYS A 51 20.51 3.53 -3.36
N GLY A 52 19.27 3.26 -3.80
CA GLY A 52 18.88 3.34 -5.20
C GLY A 52 19.62 2.37 -6.12
N VAL A 53 20.22 1.31 -5.56
CA VAL A 53 20.84 0.21 -6.32
C VAL A 53 19.77 -0.52 -7.14
N CYS A 54 18.53 -0.46 -6.68
CA CYS A 54 17.39 -1.15 -7.22
C CYS A 54 16.10 -0.38 -6.89
N THR A 55 14.97 -0.85 -7.43
CA THR A 55 13.64 -0.31 -7.15
C THR A 55 12.75 -1.38 -6.51
N PHE A 56 11.87 -0.95 -5.62
CA PHE A 56 10.82 -1.80 -5.07
C PHE A 56 9.76 -2.05 -6.15
N ASN A 57 9.50 -3.32 -6.47
CA ASN A 57 8.43 -3.70 -7.38
C ASN A 57 7.23 -4.18 -6.57
N CYS A 58 6.09 -3.51 -6.72
CA CYS A 58 4.85 -3.85 -6.03
C CYS A 58 4.06 -4.85 -6.87
N THR A 59 4.49 -6.11 -6.88
CA THR A 59 3.79 -7.17 -7.61
C THR A 59 3.96 -8.49 -6.90
N ASP A 60 2.85 -9.21 -6.73
CA ASP A 60 2.87 -10.59 -6.24
C ASP A 60 3.35 -11.53 -7.34
N THR A 61 4.37 -12.31 -7.02
CA THR A 61 5.09 -13.16 -7.99
C THR A 61 4.65 -14.62 -7.95
N ALA A 62 3.97 -15.05 -6.89
CA ALA A 62 3.47 -16.41 -6.73
C ALA A 62 1.94 -16.45 -6.75
N GLU A 63 1.37 -17.45 -7.42
CA GLU A 63 -0.09 -17.68 -7.45
C GLU A 63 -0.68 -17.92 -6.05
N SER A 64 0.13 -18.46 -5.13
CA SER A 64 -0.29 -18.79 -3.76
C SER A 64 -0.14 -17.64 -2.76
N CYS A 65 0.21 -16.42 -3.20
CA CYS A 65 0.46 -15.29 -2.30
C CYS A 65 -0.71 -15.00 -1.35
N VAL A 66 -1.95 -15.01 -1.85
CA VAL A 66 -3.15 -14.80 -1.03
C VAL A 66 -3.30 -15.91 0.02
N ALA A 67 -3.12 -17.16 -0.38
CA ALA A 67 -3.23 -18.31 0.53
C ALA A 67 -2.16 -18.26 1.62
N TRP A 68 -0.90 -17.99 1.26
CA TRP A 68 0.18 -17.85 2.23
C TRP A 68 -0.03 -16.67 3.19
N ALA A 69 -0.55 -15.55 2.69
CA ALA A 69 -0.90 -14.42 3.56
C ALA A 69 -2.03 -14.76 4.54
N GLN A 70 -3.04 -15.52 4.11
CA GLN A 70 -4.10 -16.03 4.98
C GLN A 70 -3.57 -17.02 6.03
N ASP A 71 -2.58 -17.83 5.66
CA ASP A 71 -1.88 -18.78 6.53
C ASP A 71 -0.88 -18.11 7.49
N GLY A 72 -0.84 -16.77 7.56
CA GLY A 72 -0.01 -16.01 8.50
C GLY A 72 1.47 -15.92 8.11
N GLN A 73 1.81 -16.24 6.87
CA GLN A 73 3.20 -16.21 6.41
C GLN A 73 3.78 -14.79 6.39
N CYS A 74 2.93 -13.75 6.30
CA CYS A 74 3.38 -12.37 6.37
C CYS A 74 4.01 -12.02 7.73
N GLU A 75 3.57 -12.68 8.80
CA GLU A 75 4.09 -12.51 10.16
C GLU A 75 5.17 -13.55 10.49
N GLU A 76 5.02 -14.79 10.04
CA GLU A 76 5.98 -15.87 10.32
C GLU A 76 7.24 -15.81 9.45
N ASN A 77 7.07 -15.45 8.17
CA ASN A 77 8.13 -15.41 7.16
C ASN A 77 8.13 -14.06 6.41
N PRO A 78 8.21 -12.92 7.12
CA PRO A 78 8.01 -11.59 6.57
C PRO A 78 8.98 -11.27 5.44
N LEU A 79 10.27 -11.63 5.56
CA LEU A 79 11.25 -11.32 4.52
C LEU A 79 10.96 -12.02 3.20
N MET A 80 10.53 -13.28 3.25
CA MET A 80 10.17 -14.04 2.04
C MET A 80 8.87 -13.49 1.45
N MET A 81 7.86 -13.29 2.30
CA MET A 81 6.56 -12.83 1.85
C MET A 81 6.58 -11.38 1.35
N TYR A 82 7.35 -10.48 1.96
CA TYR A 82 7.48 -9.10 1.46
C TYR A 82 8.24 -9.04 0.14
N LYS A 83 9.04 -10.07 -0.16
CA LYS A 83 9.76 -10.20 -1.42
C LYS A 83 8.86 -10.79 -2.50
N GLU A 84 8.18 -11.89 -2.22
CA GLU A 84 7.42 -12.64 -3.24
C GLU A 84 5.96 -12.21 -3.35
N CYS A 85 5.38 -11.70 -2.26
CA CYS A 85 3.97 -11.41 -2.07
C CYS A 85 3.70 -10.04 -1.38
N PRO A 86 4.32 -8.94 -1.83
CA PRO A 86 4.21 -7.64 -1.18
C PRO A 86 2.78 -7.07 -1.15
N ILE A 87 1.92 -7.39 -2.13
CA ILE A 87 0.53 -6.93 -2.17
C ILE A 87 -0.32 -7.76 -1.23
N ALA A 88 -0.24 -9.10 -1.29
CA ALA A 88 -1.01 -9.97 -0.39
C ALA A 88 -0.68 -9.70 1.09
N CYS A 89 0.56 -9.31 1.41
CA CYS A 89 0.94 -8.89 2.76
C CYS A 89 0.65 -7.42 3.10
N GLY A 90 0.10 -6.65 2.17
CA GLY A 90 -0.23 -5.24 2.38
C GLY A 90 0.99 -4.32 2.58
N VAL A 91 2.19 -4.80 2.23
CA VAL A 91 3.44 -4.00 2.25
C VAL A 91 3.32 -2.85 1.25
N CYS A 92 2.69 -3.14 0.11
CA CYS A 92 2.33 -2.15 -0.88
C CYS A 92 0.90 -2.42 -1.38
N THR A 93 0.41 -1.52 -2.22
CA THR A 93 -0.94 -1.63 -2.78
C THR A 93 -0.88 -1.27 -4.26
N PRO A 94 -1.66 -1.96 -5.12
CA PRO A 94 -1.75 -1.66 -6.53
C PRO A 94 -2.25 -0.24 -6.79
N ASP A 95 -2.00 0.24 -8.00
CA ASP A 95 -2.63 1.45 -8.52
C ASP A 95 -4.16 1.25 -8.55
N CYS A 96 -4.89 2.04 -7.76
CA CYS A 96 -6.34 1.90 -7.72
C CYS A 96 -7.08 3.07 -8.37
N LYS A 97 -7.66 2.79 -9.54
CA LYS A 97 -8.47 3.71 -10.33
C LYS A 97 -9.51 2.96 -11.14
N ASP A 98 -10.62 3.63 -11.44
CA ASP A 98 -11.56 3.12 -12.44
C ASP A 98 -10.92 3.18 -13.82
N THR A 99 -10.92 2.07 -14.54
CA THR A 99 -10.28 1.95 -15.85
C THR A 99 -11.28 2.10 -17.00
N LYS A 100 -12.59 2.08 -16.72
CA LYS A 100 -13.66 2.19 -17.72
C LYS A 100 -14.46 3.46 -17.50
N LYS A 101 -14.80 4.14 -18.59
CA LYS A 101 -15.60 5.38 -18.54
C LYS A 101 -17.05 5.12 -18.10
N GLN A 102 -17.52 3.89 -18.28
CA GLN A 102 -18.89 3.47 -18.01
C GLN A 102 -19.12 3.06 -16.55
N CYS A 103 -18.10 3.08 -15.68
CA CYS A 103 -18.19 2.58 -14.31
C CYS A 103 -19.40 3.17 -13.57
N ALA A 104 -19.61 4.49 -13.65
CA ALA A 104 -20.75 5.15 -13.01
C ALA A 104 -22.10 4.59 -13.50
N GLY A 105 -22.30 4.46 -14.82
CA GLY A 105 -23.56 3.96 -15.40
C GLY A 105 -23.79 2.47 -15.14
N TRP A 106 -22.73 1.65 -15.16
CA TRP A 106 -22.82 0.23 -14.79
C TRP A 106 -23.14 0.05 -13.32
N ALA A 107 -22.54 0.84 -12.43
CA ALA A 107 -22.84 0.78 -11.00
C ALA A 107 -24.29 1.19 -10.71
N GLU A 108 -24.79 2.25 -11.35
CA GLU A 108 -26.20 2.66 -11.25
C GLU A 108 -27.16 1.56 -11.75
N SER A 109 -26.74 0.80 -12.76
CA SER A 109 -27.50 -0.32 -13.31
C SER A 109 -27.40 -1.63 -12.49
N GLY A 110 -26.77 -1.60 -11.31
CA GLY A 110 -26.60 -2.78 -10.46
C GLY A 110 -25.32 -3.60 -10.70
N GLY A 111 -24.44 -3.15 -11.61
CA GLY A 111 -23.26 -3.90 -12.05
C GLY A 111 -22.32 -4.35 -10.93
N CYS A 112 -22.16 -3.54 -9.87
CA CYS A 112 -21.31 -3.91 -8.73
C CYS A 112 -21.81 -5.17 -7.98
N ASN A 113 -23.10 -5.51 -8.08
CA ASN A 113 -23.69 -6.71 -7.50
C ASN A 113 -23.90 -7.81 -8.54
N ASP A 114 -24.32 -7.44 -9.75
CA ASP A 114 -24.68 -8.39 -10.80
C ASP A 114 -23.45 -8.96 -11.52
N ASN A 115 -22.34 -8.22 -11.56
CA ASN A 115 -21.06 -8.66 -12.12
C ASN A 115 -19.88 -8.17 -11.26
N PRO A 116 -19.78 -8.66 -10.01
CA PRO A 116 -18.92 -8.08 -9.00
C PRO A 116 -17.43 -8.29 -9.30
N GLY A 117 -17.04 -9.40 -9.94
CA GLY A 117 -15.63 -9.66 -10.29
C GLY A 117 -15.09 -8.67 -11.32
N PHE A 118 -15.81 -8.51 -12.45
CA PHE A 118 -15.43 -7.56 -13.49
C PHE A 118 -15.41 -6.13 -12.95
N MET A 119 -16.45 -5.75 -12.20
CA MET A 119 -16.55 -4.41 -11.65
C MET A 119 -15.51 -4.15 -10.58
N ALA A 120 -15.12 -5.16 -9.79
CA ALA A 120 -14.08 -5.00 -8.78
C ALA A 120 -12.69 -4.75 -9.37
N LEU A 121 -12.38 -5.32 -10.53
CA LEU A 121 -11.09 -5.10 -11.22
C LEU A 121 -11.08 -3.81 -12.03
N HIS A 122 -12.17 -3.51 -12.73
CA HIS A 122 -12.18 -2.41 -13.70
C HIS A 122 -12.87 -1.13 -13.22
N CYS A 123 -13.72 -1.25 -12.20
CA CYS A 123 -14.41 -0.15 -11.55
C CYS A 123 -14.24 -0.16 -10.01
N PRO A 124 -13.01 -0.40 -9.51
CA PRO A 124 -12.75 -0.62 -8.09
C PRO A 124 -13.13 0.57 -7.21
N VAL A 125 -12.98 1.80 -7.72
CA VAL A 125 -13.30 3.02 -6.96
C VAL A 125 -14.80 3.21 -6.93
N THR A 126 -15.46 3.14 -8.10
CA THR A 126 -16.92 3.29 -8.19
C THR A 126 -17.66 2.23 -7.35
N CYS A 127 -17.20 0.98 -7.35
CA CYS A 127 -17.84 -0.09 -6.56
C CYS A 127 -17.41 -0.13 -5.09
N GLY A 128 -16.53 0.78 -4.65
CA GLY A 128 -16.09 0.88 -3.26
C GLY A 128 -15.17 -0.26 -2.81
N VAL A 129 -14.57 -0.97 -3.77
CA VAL A 129 -13.49 -1.95 -3.55
C VAL A 129 -12.27 -1.21 -3.02
N CYS A 130 -11.90 -0.11 -3.65
CA CYS A 130 -10.90 0.80 -3.11
C CYS A 130 -11.56 1.93 -2.34
N LYS A 131 -10.95 2.29 -1.23
CA LYS A 131 -11.41 3.39 -0.39
C LYS A 131 -10.28 4.31 0.00
N ASP A 132 -10.68 5.51 0.40
CA ASP A 132 -9.80 6.50 0.99
C ASP A 132 -9.17 5.94 2.28
N LYS A 133 -7.85 6.02 2.34
CA LYS A 133 -7.05 5.63 3.49
C LYS A 133 -6.04 6.72 3.81
N CYS A 134 -5.83 6.87 5.10
CA CYS A 134 -4.90 7.82 5.66
C CYS A 134 -3.73 7.02 6.26
N LYS A 135 -2.66 6.85 5.49
CA LYS A 135 -1.44 6.15 5.91
C LYS A 135 -0.20 6.91 5.46
N ASP A 136 0.88 6.77 6.22
CA ASP A 136 2.20 7.22 5.84
C ASP A 136 2.70 6.49 4.59
N ARG A 137 3.46 7.21 3.75
CA ARG A 137 3.91 6.76 2.43
C ARG A 137 5.42 6.83 2.27
N ALA A 138 6.13 7.01 3.38
CA ALA A 138 7.58 6.98 3.44
C ALA A 138 8.01 6.33 4.75
N ALA A 139 9.04 5.47 4.69
CA ALA A 139 9.61 4.85 5.87
C ALA A 139 10.20 5.90 6.85
N ASP A 140 10.68 7.03 6.31
CA ASP A 140 11.31 8.11 7.08
C ASP A 140 10.32 9.06 7.78
N CYS A 141 9.01 8.82 7.67
CA CYS A 141 8.00 9.67 8.33
C CYS A 141 8.27 9.89 9.84
N PRO A 142 8.65 8.87 10.65
CA PRO A 142 9.02 9.09 12.04
C PRO A 142 10.20 10.06 12.22
N GLY A 143 11.20 9.98 11.32
CA GLY A 143 12.38 10.84 11.33
C GLY A 143 12.04 12.29 10.99
N TRP A 144 11.30 12.52 9.90
CA TRP A 144 10.85 13.86 9.51
C TRP A 144 9.92 14.49 10.55
N THR A 145 9.01 13.69 11.13
CA THR A 145 8.16 14.15 12.24
C THR A 145 9.00 14.56 13.46
N ALA A 146 10.00 13.77 13.85
CA ALA A 146 10.89 14.10 14.95
C ALA A 146 11.70 15.39 14.70
N GLN A 147 11.96 15.73 13.44
CA GLN A 147 12.63 16.96 13.02
C GLN A 147 11.69 18.18 12.94
N GLY A 148 10.39 18.00 13.19
CA GLY A 148 9.40 19.08 13.16
C GLY A 148 8.87 19.41 11.76
N GLU A 149 9.11 18.55 10.76
CA GLU A 149 8.72 18.80 9.37
C GLU A 149 7.20 18.93 9.20
N CYS A 150 6.40 18.32 10.07
CA CYS A 150 4.94 18.49 10.05
C CYS A 150 4.50 19.96 10.18
N PHE A 151 5.35 20.82 10.76
CA PHE A 151 5.10 22.25 10.88
C PHE A 151 5.87 23.07 9.85
N ASN A 152 7.13 22.73 9.62
CA ASN A 152 8.02 23.48 8.73
C ASN A 152 7.73 23.23 7.24
N ASN A 153 7.18 22.06 6.91
CA ASN A 153 6.92 21.60 5.55
C ASN A 153 5.57 20.87 5.47
N ALA A 154 4.54 21.48 6.07
CA ALA A 154 3.24 20.87 6.30
C ALA A 154 2.58 20.32 5.04
N GLN A 155 2.64 21.04 3.92
CA GLN A 155 2.03 20.59 2.67
C GLN A 155 2.63 19.25 2.20
N PHE A 156 3.96 19.16 2.13
CA PHE A 156 4.64 17.91 1.78
C PHE A 156 4.34 16.80 2.81
N MET A 157 4.48 17.13 4.09
CA MET A 157 4.36 16.15 5.16
C MET A 157 2.94 15.61 5.31
N TYR A 158 1.92 16.40 5.06
CA TYR A 158 0.54 15.90 5.13
C TYR A 158 0.20 15.01 3.93
N HIS A 159 0.74 15.24 2.74
CA HIS A 159 0.57 14.26 1.65
C HIS A 159 1.43 13.00 1.81
N LYS A 160 2.62 13.13 2.40
CA LYS A 160 3.59 12.02 2.47
C LYS A 160 3.50 11.21 3.77
N CYS A 161 3.21 11.88 4.88
CA CYS A 161 3.22 11.35 6.25
C CYS A 161 1.98 11.79 7.07
N PRO A 162 0.75 11.65 6.55
CA PRO A 162 -0.44 12.15 7.23
C PRO A 162 -0.69 11.47 8.58
N SER A 163 -0.33 10.19 8.76
CA SER A 163 -0.54 9.49 10.02
C SER A 163 0.45 9.96 11.07
N SER A 164 1.74 9.99 10.73
CA SER A 164 2.79 10.49 11.63
C SER A 164 2.60 11.95 12.02
N CYS A 165 2.01 12.78 11.15
CA CYS A 165 1.70 14.18 11.46
C CYS A 165 0.35 14.40 12.16
N GLY A 166 -0.37 13.32 12.48
CA GLY A 166 -1.64 13.37 13.19
C GLY A 166 -2.76 14.02 12.38
N VAL A 167 -2.72 13.90 11.04
CA VAL A 167 -3.85 14.24 10.16
C VAL A 167 -4.91 13.13 10.23
N CYS A 168 -4.47 11.88 10.31
CA CYS A 168 -5.34 10.72 10.36
C CYS A 168 -5.82 10.42 11.78
N GLU A 169 -7.12 10.57 12.05
CA GLU A 169 -7.73 10.01 13.27
C GLU A 169 -8.20 8.58 12.99
N MET A 170 -7.71 7.62 13.78
CA MET A 170 -8.09 6.20 13.70
C MET A 170 -7.99 5.56 12.29
N GLY A 171 -7.06 6.05 11.45
CA GLY A 171 -6.84 5.56 10.08
C GLY A 171 -7.92 5.95 9.07
N GLN A 172 -8.93 6.71 9.49
CA GLN A 172 -9.97 7.22 8.61
C GLN A 172 -9.47 8.47 7.86
N CYS A 173 -9.88 8.59 6.61
CA CYS A 173 -9.51 9.72 5.75
C CYS A 173 -10.77 10.39 5.22
N LEU A 174 -11.35 11.25 6.04
CA LEU A 174 -12.65 11.86 5.78
C LEU A 174 -12.57 13.34 6.09
N ASP A 175 -13.28 14.13 5.29
CA ASP A 175 -13.49 15.54 5.58
C ASP A 175 -14.44 15.68 6.77
N LYS A 176 -14.11 16.56 7.71
CA LYS A 176 -14.97 16.82 8.87
C LYS A 176 -16.26 17.55 8.48
N ASN A 177 -16.21 18.36 7.43
CA ASN A 177 -17.36 19.06 6.87
C ASN A 177 -17.22 19.19 5.35
N GLU A 178 -17.92 18.35 4.60
CA GLU A 178 -17.84 18.28 3.13
C GLU A 178 -18.08 19.63 2.44
N THR A 179 -19.10 20.39 2.88
CA THR A 179 -19.43 21.68 2.26
C THR A 179 -18.36 22.73 2.51
N GLN A 180 -17.86 22.80 3.75
CA GLN A 180 -16.79 23.74 4.10
C GLN A 180 -15.49 23.39 3.39
N CYS A 181 -15.17 22.09 3.30
CA CYS A 181 -13.98 21.61 2.62
C CYS A 181 -14.03 21.92 1.11
N ALA A 182 -15.19 21.76 0.46
CA ALA A 182 -15.37 22.17 -0.93
C ALA A 182 -15.13 23.68 -1.13
N ILE A 183 -15.69 24.53 -0.25
CA ILE A 183 -15.48 25.98 -0.31
C ILE A 183 -13.99 26.33 -0.13
N TRP A 184 -13.33 25.74 0.88
CA TRP A 184 -11.91 25.99 1.16
C TRP A 184 -11.01 25.53 0.03
N HIS A 185 -11.27 24.37 -0.55
CA HIS A 185 -10.59 23.88 -1.73
C HIS A 185 -10.74 24.83 -2.91
N ASP A 186 -11.96 25.25 -3.24
CA ASP A 186 -12.21 26.17 -4.36
C ASP A 186 -11.57 27.54 -4.15
N SER A 187 -11.40 27.95 -2.90
CA SER A 187 -10.62 29.15 -2.56
C SER A 187 -9.11 28.94 -2.58
N GLY A 188 -8.59 27.72 -2.74
CA GLY A 188 -7.15 27.38 -2.74
C GLY A 188 -6.50 27.37 -1.35
N GLU A 189 -7.27 27.03 -0.32
CA GLU A 189 -6.80 27.02 1.07
C GLU A 189 -5.96 25.78 1.40
N CYS A 190 -6.05 24.70 0.62
CA CYS A 190 -5.19 23.53 0.78
C CYS A 190 -3.71 23.90 0.61
N GLU A 191 -3.37 24.77 -0.34
CA GLU A 191 -2.00 25.22 -0.60
C GLU A 191 -1.61 26.42 0.27
N ARG A 192 -2.55 27.36 0.53
CA ARG A 192 -2.24 28.59 1.29
C ARG A 192 -2.21 28.39 2.79
N ASN A 193 -3.01 27.46 3.31
CA ASN A 193 -3.14 27.20 4.74
C ASN A 193 -3.19 25.69 5.04
N PRO A 194 -2.15 24.93 4.62
CA PRO A 194 -2.14 23.47 4.74
C PRO A 194 -2.25 23.02 6.20
N LEU A 195 -1.60 23.73 7.14
CA LEU A 195 -1.60 23.37 8.56
C LEU A 195 -3.00 23.28 9.17
N ALA A 196 -3.88 24.21 8.80
CA ALA A 196 -5.25 24.25 9.31
C ALA A 196 -6.19 23.40 8.46
N VAL A 197 -6.10 23.51 7.13
CA VAL A 197 -7.15 23.02 6.24
C VAL A 197 -7.01 21.52 5.98
N MET A 198 -5.80 21.02 5.75
CA MET A 198 -5.59 19.61 5.41
C MET A 198 -5.88 18.65 6.58
N LYS A 199 -5.87 19.13 7.83
CA LYS A 199 -6.32 18.36 9.00
C LYS A 199 -7.83 18.26 9.13
N GLU A 200 -8.55 19.27 8.65
CA GLU A 200 -10.01 19.29 8.66
C GLU A 200 -10.60 18.67 7.39
N CYS A 201 -9.87 18.77 6.28
CA CYS A 201 -10.28 18.41 4.93
C CYS A 201 -9.27 17.49 4.23
N PRO A 202 -8.83 16.38 4.84
CA PRO A 202 -7.80 15.52 4.26
C PRO A 202 -8.25 14.88 2.94
N LYS A 203 -9.55 14.63 2.74
CA LYS A 203 -10.04 14.02 1.51
C LYS A 203 -10.09 15.05 0.39
N THR A 204 -10.76 16.17 0.61
CA THR A 204 -10.86 17.22 -0.42
C THR A 204 -9.49 17.79 -0.79
N CYS A 205 -8.56 17.95 0.18
CA CYS A 205 -7.21 18.42 -0.11
C CYS A 205 -6.26 17.35 -0.67
N GLY A 206 -6.74 16.15 -1.00
CA GLY A 206 -5.90 15.10 -1.60
C GLY A 206 -4.83 14.51 -0.66
N VAL A 207 -5.00 14.68 0.65
CA VAL A 207 -4.17 13.99 1.67
C VAL A 207 -4.49 12.50 1.68
N CYS A 208 -5.74 12.12 1.41
CA CYS A 208 -6.13 10.72 1.31
C CYS A 208 -5.49 10.01 0.12
N THR A 209 -5.27 8.72 0.29
CA THR A 209 -4.89 7.80 -0.80
C THR A 209 -6.02 6.83 -1.02
N VAL A 210 -6.43 6.67 -2.27
CA VAL A 210 -7.29 5.55 -2.66
C VAL A 210 -6.42 4.31 -2.76
N SER A 211 -6.76 3.27 -2.01
CA SER A 211 -5.99 2.03 -1.99
C SER A 211 -6.90 0.82 -1.88
N CYS A 212 -6.45 -0.29 -2.48
CA CYS A 212 -7.11 -1.59 -2.36
C CYS A 212 -6.62 -2.27 -1.08
N MET A 213 -7.55 -2.56 -0.16
CA MET A 213 -7.31 -3.34 1.05
C MET A 213 -8.63 -3.82 1.63
N ASP A 214 -8.57 -4.74 2.58
CA ASP A 214 -9.74 -5.14 3.34
C ASP A 214 -10.27 -3.98 4.20
N HIS A 215 -11.60 -3.89 4.26
CA HIS A 215 -12.33 -2.84 4.99
C HIS A 215 -12.86 -3.31 6.33
N ASP A 216 -12.74 -4.60 6.65
CA ASP A 216 -13.20 -5.19 7.89
C ASP A 216 -12.14 -6.13 8.49
N PRO A 217 -11.87 -6.06 9.81
CA PRO A 217 -10.95 -6.98 10.49
C PRO A 217 -11.32 -8.46 10.33
N GLY A 218 -12.59 -8.79 10.09
CA GLY A 218 -13.10 -10.14 9.90
C GLY A 218 -12.74 -10.77 8.55
N CYS A 219 -12.21 -9.98 7.59
CA CYS A 219 -11.99 -10.43 6.21
C CYS A 219 -11.10 -11.68 6.09
N LYS A 220 -10.00 -11.78 6.85
CA LYS A 220 -9.15 -12.99 6.86
C LYS A 220 -9.97 -14.23 7.25
N GLY A 221 -10.81 -14.10 8.27
CA GLY A 221 -11.66 -15.19 8.75
C GLY A 221 -12.78 -15.57 7.77
N TRP A 222 -13.44 -14.58 7.18
CA TRP A 222 -14.50 -14.84 6.19
C TRP A 222 -13.95 -15.42 4.89
N ALA A 223 -12.81 -14.93 4.41
CA ALA A 223 -12.18 -15.50 3.21
C ALA A 223 -11.71 -16.94 3.47
N ALA A 224 -11.13 -17.24 4.62
CA ALA A 224 -10.74 -18.61 4.97
C ALA A 224 -11.93 -19.54 5.27
N ALA A 225 -13.06 -18.99 5.72
CA ALA A 225 -14.23 -19.77 6.09
C ALA A 225 -14.78 -20.56 4.89
N THR A 226 -15.27 -21.77 5.16
CA THR A 226 -15.75 -22.72 4.13
C THR A 226 -14.71 -23.04 3.03
N GLY A 227 -13.42 -22.77 3.28
CA GLY A 227 -12.32 -23.06 2.38
C GLY A 227 -12.21 -22.10 1.19
N GLY A 228 -12.38 -20.79 1.40
CA GLY A 228 -12.28 -19.79 0.30
C GLY A 228 -13.62 -19.41 -0.32
N LYS A 229 -14.68 -20.20 -0.08
CA LYS A 229 -15.89 -20.17 -0.92
C LYS A 229 -16.71 -18.90 -0.79
N LEU A 230 -16.61 -18.13 0.28
CA LEU A 230 -17.33 -16.86 0.40
C LEU A 230 -16.88 -15.84 -0.67
N CYS A 231 -15.62 -15.89 -1.10
CA CYS A 231 -15.12 -15.07 -2.20
C CYS A 231 -15.62 -15.53 -3.59
N GLU A 232 -16.16 -16.75 -3.67
CA GLU A 232 -16.60 -17.38 -4.92
C GLU A 232 -18.11 -17.66 -4.95
N SER A 233 -18.84 -17.44 -3.84
CA SER A 233 -20.26 -17.80 -3.72
C SER A 233 -21.15 -16.84 -4.50
N GLU A 234 -22.24 -17.35 -5.08
CA GLU A 234 -23.18 -16.49 -5.83
C GLU A 234 -23.85 -15.42 -4.94
N GLU A 235 -24.05 -15.71 -3.65
CA GLU A 235 -24.76 -14.83 -2.74
C GLU A 235 -23.84 -13.79 -2.06
N ASP A 236 -22.61 -14.19 -1.71
CA ASP A 236 -21.71 -13.35 -0.89
C ASP A 236 -20.59 -12.71 -1.69
N LYS A 237 -20.30 -13.18 -2.91
CA LYS A 237 -19.17 -12.68 -3.72
C LYS A 237 -19.22 -11.18 -3.91
N ALA A 238 -20.38 -10.58 -4.21
CA ALA A 238 -20.48 -9.13 -4.34
C ALA A 238 -20.09 -8.39 -3.05
N PHE A 239 -20.52 -8.90 -1.90
CA PHE A 239 -20.14 -8.35 -0.60
C PHE A 239 -18.64 -8.55 -0.33
N MET A 240 -18.15 -9.77 -0.51
CA MET A 240 -16.78 -10.15 -0.20
C MET A 240 -15.76 -9.43 -1.08
N LEU A 241 -16.00 -9.31 -2.39
CA LEU A 241 -15.08 -8.60 -3.28
C LEU A 241 -15.07 -7.08 -3.02
N ARG A 242 -16.16 -6.51 -2.47
CA ARG A 242 -16.21 -5.09 -2.09
C ARG A 242 -15.61 -4.82 -0.72
N ILE A 243 -15.85 -5.69 0.26
CA ILE A 243 -15.46 -5.48 1.67
C ILE A 243 -14.10 -6.09 1.96
N CYS A 244 -13.78 -7.23 1.36
CA CYS A 244 -12.57 -8.01 1.59
C CYS A 244 -11.76 -8.26 0.31
N PRO A 245 -11.48 -7.23 -0.51
CA PRO A 245 -10.81 -7.43 -1.79
C PRO A 245 -9.38 -7.95 -1.66
N SER A 246 -8.67 -7.67 -0.57
CA SER A 246 -7.32 -8.18 -0.37
C SER A 246 -7.36 -9.66 0.00
N SER A 247 -8.22 -10.00 0.97
CA SER A 247 -8.40 -11.40 1.38
C SER A 247 -8.99 -12.27 0.27
N CYS A 248 -9.80 -11.71 -0.64
CA CYS A 248 -10.31 -12.42 -1.81
C CYS A 248 -9.40 -12.32 -3.06
N GLY A 249 -8.21 -11.74 -2.96
CA GLY A 249 -7.24 -11.68 -4.06
C GLY A 249 -7.53 -10.66 -5.16
N ILE A 250 -8.55 -9.81 -5.04
CA ILE A 250 -8.78 -8.73 -6.01
C ILE A 250 -7.60 -7.78 -6.06
N CYS A 251 -7.07 -7.36 -4.90
CA CYS A 251 -5.96 -6.41 -4.88
C CYS A 251 -4.71 -6.96 -5.58
N THR A 252 -4.48 -8.27 -5.56
CA THR A 252 -3.33 -8.91 -6.21
C THR A 252 -3.50 -9.06 -7.72
N GLU A 253 -4.74 -9.10 -8.20
CA GLU A 253 -5.06 -9.24 -9.63
C GLU A 253 -5.06 -7.89 -10.37
N MET A 254 -5.29 -6.78 -9.68
CA MET A 254 -5.35 -5.45 -10.29
C MET A 254 -4.06 -5.03 -11.03
N ASP A 255 -2.90 -5.51 -10.59
CA ASP A 255 -1.61 -5.21 -11.21
C ASP A 255 -1.29 -6.08 -12.45
N LYS A 256 -2.11 -7.10 -12.74
CA LYS A 256 -1.88 -8.04 -13.85
C LYS A 256 -2.58 -7.64 -15.16
N ASP A 257 -3.51 -6.70 -15.09
CA ASP A 257 -4.41 -6.32 -16.20
C ASP A 257 -3.83 -5.27 -17.18
N GLU A 258 -2.52 -4.96 -17.12
CA GLU A 258 -1.85 -4.08 -18.09
C GLU A 258 -1.25 -4.80 -19.32
N LEU A 259 -1.59 -6.08 -19.56
CA LEU A 259 -1.10 -6.88 -20.71
C LEU A 259 -2.15 -7.11 -21.81
#